data_AF-A0A8I0MDA2-F1
#
_entry.id   AF-A0A8I0MDA2-F1
#
_cell.length_a   1.000
_cell.length_b   1.000
_cell.length_c   1.000
_cell.angle_alpha   90.00
_cell.angle_beta   90.00
_cell.angle_gamma   90.00
#
_symmetry.space_group_name_H-M   'P 1'
#
loop_
_entity.id
_entity.type
_entity.pdbx_description
1 polymer ?
#
loop_
_entity_poly.entity_id
_entity_poly.type
_entity_poly.pdbx_seq_one_letter_code
_entity_poly.pdbx_strand_id
1 'polypeptide(L)'
;MSEEVEVEVKEEAAATAGGKRMSDADFAEARELYELGKAGLGELADQFGVSRQALSSRFKSAGAVKSSRAHEVASAAKKAVTGAAGASAAATAERFADKRGEWIEETRITGVRSLKLARQLAQKIIQDALAGGHAISTVDDDLKAVQRFNKILVDNLESALNLLEADKHVDENDLPTLSIEDLTNEDILKHHIGTGALPEDTTVEDMLAEEAPELGD
;
A
#
# COMPACT_ATOMS: atom_id res chain seq x y z
N MET A 1 31.97 62.65 -22.77
CA MET A 1 30.85 62.06 -22.02
C MET A 1 31.34 60.74 -21.47
N SER A 2 31.98 60.87 -20.31
CA SER A 2 32.37 59.84 -19.35
C SER A 2 31.13 59.11 -18.81
N GLU A 3 31.24 57.80 -18.59
CA GLU A 3 31.10 57.23 -17.24
C GLU A 3 31.61 55.77 -17.25
N GLU A 4 32.65 55.54 -16.45
CA GLU A 4 33.21 54.23 -16.09
C GLU A 4 32.31 53.57 -15.04
N VAL A 5 32.25 52.24 -15.02
CA VAL A 5 32.25 51.48 -13.75
C VAL A 5 33.09 50.22 -13.95
N GLU A 6 34.37 50.32 -13.59
CA GLU A 6 35.15 49.18 -13.10
C GLU A 6 34.74 48.88 -11.66
N VAL A 7 34.48 47.62 -11.31
CA VAL A 7 34.70 47.13 -9.93
C VAL A 7 35.27 45.71 -9.97
N GLU A 8 36.59 45.68 -9.76
CA GLU A 8 37.39 44.71 -9.01
C GLU A 8 36.74 43.35 -8.67
N VAL A 9 37.23 42.29 -9.33
CA VAL A 9 37.35 40.98 -8.67
C VAL A 9 38.78 40.89 -8.15
N LYS A 10 38.91 41.10 -6.84
CA LYS A 10 40.14 40.92 -6.09
C LYS A 10 40.84 39.64 -6.50
N GLU A 11 42.02 39.83 -7.09
CA GLU A 11 43.08 38.85 -7.14
C GLU A 11 43.55 38.61 -5.69
N GLU A 12 42.85 37.75 -4.96
CA GLU A 12 43.32 37.28 -3.66
C GLU A 12 44.43 36.28 -3.91
N ALA A 13 45.64 36.85 -3.95
CA ALA A 13 46.93 36.26 -3.66
C ALA A 13 46.95 34.74 -3.56
N ALA A 14 47.62 34.13 -4.53
CA ALA A 14 48.23 32.81 -4.42
C ALA A 14 49.11 32.74 -3.16
N ALA A 15 48.50 32.45 -2.02
CA ALA A 15 49.18 32.08 -0.81
C ALA A 15 49.86 30.74 -1.09
N THR A 16 51.19 30.78 -1.15
CA THR A 16 52.09 29.65 -1.29
C THR A 16 51.65 28.50 -0.38
N ALA A 17 50.99 27.48 -0.95
CA ALA A 17 50.68 26.23 -0.29
C ALA A 17 51.98 25.44 -0.09
N GLY A 18 52.78 25.88 0.87
CA GLY A 18 53.85 25.09 1.47
C GLY A 18 53.25 23.82 2.02
N GLY A 19 53.65 22.69 1.44
CA GLY A 19 52.95 21.40 1.54
C GLY A 19 52.68 20.96 2.97
N LYS A 20 51.42 21.04 3.39
CA LYS A 20 50.90 20.21 4.48
C LYS A 20 51.08 18.76 4.04
N ARG A 21 51.89 17.98 4.76
CA ARG A 21 52.02 16.55 4.48
C ARG A 21 50.72 15.89 4.94
N MET A 22 49.99 15.30 3.99
CA MET A 22 48.80 14.50 4.27
C MET A 22 49.17 13.36 5.23
N SER A 23 48.34 13.14 6.26
CA SER A 23 48.52 11.98 7.13
C SER A 23 48.17 10.70 6.35
N ASP A 24 48.68 9.55 6.80
CA ASP A 24 48.39 8.29 6.11
C ASP A 24 46.92 7.85 6.29
N ALA A 25 46.25 8.31 7.35
CA ALA A 25 44.82 8.11 7.55
C ALA A 25 43.98 8.91 6.55
N ASP A 26 44.29 10.21 6.39
CA ASP A 26 43.62 11.08 5.42
C ASP A 26 43.85 10.54 3.99
N PHE A 27 45.05 10.02 3.71
CA PHE A 27 45.36 9.41 2.42
C PHE A 27 44.55 8.15 2.14
N ALA A 28 44.34 7.31 3.15
CA ALA A 28 43.51 6.12 3.03
C ALA A 28 42.04 6.49 2.71
N GLU A 29 41.50 7.50 3.39
CA GLU A 29 40.14 8.00 3.16
C GLU A 29 40.00 8.63 1.76
N ALA A 30 40.95 9.48 1.35
CA ALA A 30 40.94 10.08 0.01
C ALA A 30 41.08 9.01 -1.09
N ARG A 31 41.89 7.97 -0.86
CA ARG A 31 42.04 6.84 -1.78
C ARG A 31 40.73 6.09 -1.91
N GLU A 32 40.05 5.82 -0.81
CA GLU A 32 38.75 5.16 -0.80
C GLU A 32 37.72 5.96 -1.59
N LEU A 33 37.59 7.27 -1.32
CA LEU A 33 36.68 8.16 -2.04
C LEU A 33 36.99 8.24 -3.54
N TYR A 34 38.28 8.21 -3.90
CA TYR A 34 38.75 8.24 -5.28
C TYR A 34 38.49 6.93 -6.04
N GLU A 35 38.74 5.78 -5.41
CA GLU A 35 38.48 4.45 -5.98
C GLU A 35 36.97 4.17 -6.09
N LEU A 36 36.18 4.62 -5.11
CA LEU A 36 34.71 4.59 -5.17
C LEU A 36 34.13 5.57 -6.19
N GLY A 37 34.94 6.52 -6.68
CA GLY A 37 34.53 7.52 -7.67
C GLY A 37 33.64 8.64 -7.12
N LYS A 38 33.59 8.82 -5.80
CA LYS A 38 32.75 9.81 -5.11
C LYS A 38 33.30 11.23 -5.18
N ALA A 39 34.61 11.39 -5.37
CA ALA A 39 35.26 12.69 -5.46
C ALA A 39 36.40 12.68 -6.49
N GLY A 40 36.62 13.82 -7.16
CA GLY A 40 37.72 14.06 -8.08
C GLY A 40 39.00 14.51 -7.38
N LEU A 41 40.12 14.50 -8.12
CA LEU A 41 41.43 14.97 -7.61
C LEU A 41 41.45 16.43 -7.14
N GLY A 42 40.59 17.30 -7.71
CA GLY A 42 40.46 18.70 -7.28
C GLY A 42 39.73 18.80 -5.94
N GLU A 43 38.56 18.18 -5.86
CA GLU A 43 37.73 18.14 -4.64
C GLU A 43 38.47 17.51 -3.47
N LEU A 44 39.22 16.42 -3.69
CA LEU A 44 40.05 15.79 -2.66
C LEU A 44 41.26 16.65 -2.27
N ALA A 45 41.85 17.39 -3.22
CA ALA A 45 42.95 18.31 -2.93
C ALA A 45 42.48 19.47 -2.03
N ASP A 46 41.29 20.01 -2.32
CA ASP A 46 40.66 21.08 -1.55
C ASP A 46 40.19 20.58 -0.18
N GLN A 47 39.56 19.40 -0.11
CA GLN A 47 39.06 18.80 1.13
C GLN A 47 40.16 18.48 2.13
N PHE A 48 41.31 17.97 1.66
CA PHE A 48 42.44 17.59 2.51
C PHE A 48 43.54 18.65 2.59
N GLY A 49 43.37 19.81 1.93
CA GLY A 49 44.31 20.94 1.98
C GLY A 49 45.69 20.62 1.42
N VAL A 50 45.76 19.82 0.36
CA VAL A 50 47.00 19.38 -0.30
C VAL A 50 47.01 19.73 -1.78
N SER A 51 48.20 19.90 -2.37
CA SER A 51 48.28 20.19 -3.79
C SER A 51 47.82 18.99 -4.64
N ARG A 52 47.06 19.27 -5.69
CA ARG A 52 46.57 18.27 -6.65
C ARG A 52 47.69 17.42 -7.25
N GLN A 53 48.86 18.02 -7.50
CA GLN A 53 50.04 17.32 -8.03
C GLN A 53 50.64 16.33 -7.01
N ALA A 54 50.72 16.72 -5.73
CA ALA A 54 51.21 15.82 -4.68
C ALA A 54 50.26 14.62 -4.47
N LEU A 55 48.95 14.88 -4.49
CA LEU A 55 47.92 13.84 -4.37
C LEU A 55 47.94 12.87 -5.58
N SER A 56 48.06 13.40 -6.80
CA SER A 56 48.18 12.62 -8.03
C SER A 56 49.41 11.69 -8.02
N SER A 57 50.57 12.20 -7.58
CA SER A 57 51.80 11.41 -7.46
C SER A 57 51.68 10.29 -6.42
N ARG A 58 51.05 10.59 -5.27
CA ARG A 58 50.79 9.58 -4.23
C ARG A 58 49.80 8.50 -4.69
N PHE A 59 48.71 8.86 -5.37
CA PHE A 59 47.78 7.86 -5.92
C PHE A 59 48.41 6.98 -7.00
N LYS A 60 49.25 7.56 -7.87
CA LYS A 60 50.00 6.79 -8.86
C LYS A 60 50.96 5.79 -8.22
N SER A 61 51.67 6.21 -7.17
CA SER A 61 52.56 5.33 -6.39
C SER A 61 51.80 4.22 -5.66
N ALA A 62 50.55 4.49 -5.24
CA ALA A 62 49.69 3.53 -4.55
C ALA A 62 48.85 2.66 -5.49
N GLY A 63 48.93 2.87 -6.81
CA GLY A 63 48.13 2.15 -7.81
C GLY A 63 46.62 2.45 -7.77
N ALA A 64 46.21 3.57 -7.16
CA ALA A 64 44.80 3.92 -7.03
C ALA A 64 44.25 4.45 -8.37
N VAL A 65 43.19 3.81 -8.88
CA VAL A 65 42.54 4.18 -10.14
C VAL A 65 41.15 4.74 -9.85
N LYS A 66 40.85 5.91 -10.43
CA LYS A 66 39.55 6.58 -10.25
C LYS A 66 38.42 5.64 -10.63
N SER A 67 37.39 5.58 -9.79
CA SER A 67 36.16 4.81 -10.05
C SER A 67 36.35 3.31 -10.27
N SER A 68 37.50 2.73 -9.92
CA SER A 68 37.76 1.29 -10.02
C SER A 68 36.75 0.45 -9.21
N ARG A 69 36.26 1.00 -8.09
CA ARG A 69 35.28 0.38 -7.18
C ARG A 69 33.90 1.04 -7.26
N ALA A 70 33.64 1.86 -8.28
CA ALA A 70 32.33 2.52 -8.45
C ALA A 70 31.16 1.51 -8.58
N HIS A 71 31.44 0.31 -9.10
CA HIS A 71 30.47 -0.78 -9.20
C HIS A 71 29.96 -1.27 -7.82
N GLU A 72 30.76 -1.17 -6.76
CA GLU A 72 30.37 -1.54 -5.40
C GLU A 72 29.33 -0.57 -4.84
N VAL A 73 29.52 0.73 -5.07
CA VAL A 73 28.56 1.78 -4.67
C VAL A 73 27.26 1.63 -5.44
N ALA A 74 27.32 1.41 -6.76
CA ALA A 74 26.14 1.18 -7.58
C ALA A 74 25.37 -0.09 -7.15
N SER A 75 26.09 -1.16 -6.82
CA SER A 75 25.50 -2.41 -6.31
C SER A 75 24.85 -2.23 -4.94
N ALA A 76 25.52 -1.54 -4.00
CA ALA A 76 24.98 -1.25 -2.68
C ALA A 76 23.76 -0.32 -2.74
N ALA A 77 23.80 0.73 -3.57
CA ALA A 77 22.67 1.61 -3.80
C ALA A 77 21.49 0.87 -4.43
N LYS A 78 21.73 0.02 -5.44
CA LYS A 78 20.70 -0.83 -6.04
C LYS A 78 20.08 -1.76 -5.01
N LYS A 79 20.87 -2.44 -4.18
CA LYS A 79 20.38 -3.31 -3.10
C LYS A 79 19.53 -2.55 -2.08
N ALA A 80 19.96 -1.35 -1.67
CA ALA A 80 19.21 -0.52 -0.74
C ALA A 80 17.86 -0.08 -1.31
N VAL A 81 17.84 0.36 -2.58
CA VAL A 81 16.61 0.74 -3.29
C VAL A 81 15.66 -0.45 -3.43
N THR A 82 16.17 -1.63 -3.83
CA THR A 82 15.34 -2.84 -3.94
C THR A 82 14.82 -3.33 -2.59
N GLY A 83 15.63 -3.25 -1.54
CA GLY A 83 15.22 -3.61 -0.18
C GLY A 83 14.14 -2.68 0.38
N ALA A 84 14.30 -1.37 0.20
CA ALA A 84 13.32 -0.37 0.60
C ALA A 84 12.00 -0.50 -0.19
N ALA A 85 12.08 -0.73 -1.50
CA ALA A 85 10.91 -0.96 -2.35
C ALA A 85 10.15 -2.24 -1.94
N GLY A 86 10.87 -3.33 -1.64
CA GLY A 86 10.28 -4.58 -1.16
C GLY A 86 9.62 -4.42 0.21
N ALA A 87 10.28 -3.74 1.17
CA ALA A 87 9.73 -3.48 2.49
C ALA A 87 8.49 -2.56 2.44
N SER A 88 8.51 -1.53 1.59
CA SER A 88 7.35 -0.66 1.39
C SER A 88 6.18 -1.39 0.75
N ALA A 89 6.44 -2.23 -0.26
CA ALA A 89 5.39 -3.02 -0.91
C ALA A 89 4.76 -4.03 0.05
N ALA A 90 5.57 -4.69 0.89
CA ALA A 90 5.09 -5.60 1.92
C ALA A 90 4.21 -4.87 2.96
N ALA A 91 4.67 -3.72 3.46
CA ALA A 91 3.90 -2.92 4.42
C ALA A 91 2.57 -2.38 3.83
N THR A 92 2.54 -2.06 2.53
CA THR A 92 1.31 -1.66 1.84
C THR A 92 0.36 -2.85 1.65
N ALA A 93 0.88 -4.02 1.30
CA ALA A 93 0.08 -5.23 1.14
C ALA A 93 -0.56 -5.67 2.47
N GLU A 94 0.19 -5.59 3.57
CA GLU A 94 -0.30 -5.91 4.92
C GLU A 94 -1.43 -4.96 5.33
N ARG A 95 -1.23 -3.64 5.19
CA ARG A 95 -2.28 -2.64 5.45
C ARG A 95 -3.51 -2.82 4.57
N PHE A 96 -3.31 -3.22 3.31
CA PHE A 96 -4.42 -3.48 2.39
C PHE A 96 -5.21 -4.70 2.85
N ALA A 97 -4.54 -5.80 3.24
CA ALA A 97 -5.20 -7.00 3.74
C ALA A 97 -6.02 -6.72 5.01
N ASP A 98 -5.45 -5.98 5.97
CA ASP A 98 -6.10 -5.66 7.25
C ASP A 98 -7.38 -4.83 7.05
N LYS A 99 -7.36 -3.88 6.10
CA LYS A 99 -8.47 -2.94 5.88
C LYS A 99 -9.42 -3.34 4.78
N ARG A 100 -9.12 -4.40 4.03
CA ARG A 100 -9.89 -4.80 2.85
C ARG A 100 -11.36 -5.01 3.19
N GLY A 101 -11.64 -5.73 4.28
CA GLY A 101 -13.01 -6.00 4.74
C GLY A 101 -13.76 -4.71 5.10
N GLU A 102 -13.12 -3.82 5.86
CA GLU A 102 -13.69 -2.52 6.21
C GLU A 102 -14.05 -1.70 4.96
N TRP A 103 -13.15 -1.64 3.96
CA TRP A 103 -13.38 -0.91 2.72
C TRP A 103 -14.45 -1.54 1.83
N ILE A 104 -14.57 -2.87 1.81
CA ILE A 104 -15.65 -3.57 1.10
C ILE A 104 -16.99 -3.17 1.70
N GLU A 105 -17.14 -3.25 3.03
CA GLU A 105 -18.37 -2.88 3.73
C GLU A 105 -18.70 -1.39 3.57
N GLU A 106 -17.70 -0.52 3.73
CA GLU A 106 -17.85 0.92 3.51
C GLU A 106 -18.34 1.22 2.09
N THR A 107 -17.75 0.55 1.09
CA THR A 107 -18.12 0.70 -0.33
C THR A 107 -19.55 0.23 -0.57
N ARG A 108 -19.97 -0.90 0.01
CA ARG A 108 -21.35 -1.42 -0.07
C ARG A 108 -22.34 -0.45 0.54
N ILE A 109 -22.09 0.00 1.77
CA ILE A 109 -22.98 0.93 2.50
C ILE A 109 -23.10 2.26 1.75
N THR A 110 -21.97 2.84 1.36
CA THR A 110 -21.93 4.12 0.63
C THR A 110 -22.55 4.01 -0.76
N GLY A 111 -22.34 2.87 -1.42
CA GLY A 111 -22.97 2.55 -2.70
C GLY A 111 -24.48 2.51 -2.61
N VAL A 112 -25.03 1.76 -1.64
CA VAL A 112 -26.48 1.71 -1.39
C VAL A 112 -27.05 3.10 -1.10
N ARG A 113 -26.36 3.93 -0.31
CA ARG A 113 -26.79 5.31 -0.04
C ARG A 113 -26.81 6.16 -1.31
N SER A 114 -25.77 6.08 -2.12
CA SER A 114 -25.65 6.84 -3.38
C SER A 114 -26.73 6.44 -4.40
N LEU A 115 -27.01 5.14 -4.51
CA LEU A 115 -28.08 4.63 -5.37
C LEU A 115 -29.47 5.08 -4.90
N LYS A 116 -29.71 5.10 -3.57
CA LYS A 116 -30.94 5.66 -2.98
C LYS A 116 -31.10 7.14 -3.30
N LEU A 117 -30.02 7.92 -3.23
CA LEU A 117 -30.03 9.34 -3.57
C LEU A 117 -30.37 9.55 -5.06
N ALA A 118 -29.73 8.80 -5.97
CA ALA A 118 -30.04 8.87 -7.40
C ALA A 118 -31.52 8.57 -7.68
N ARG A 119 -32.10 7.56 -7.00
CA ARG A 119 -33.53 7.26 -7.06
C ARG A 119 -34.38 8.43 -6.58
N GLN A 120 -34.04 9.03 -5.45
CA GLN A 120 -34.78 10.16 -4.88
C GLN A 120 -34.73 11.39 -5.79
N LEU A 121 -33.60 11.65 -6.45
CA LEU A 121 -33.49 12.74 -7.43
C LEU A 121 -34.44 12.53 -8.62
N ALA A 122 -34.47 11.32 -9.19
CA ALA A 122 -35.41 11.00 -10.26
C ALA A 122 -36.87 11.16 -9.82
N GLN A 123 -37.22 10.68 -8.61
CA GLN A 123 -38.55 10.83 -8.05
C GLN A 123 -38.93 12.30 -7.86
N LYS A 124 -38.00 13.12 -7.35
CA LYS A 124 -38.22 14.55 -7.15
C LYS A 124 -38.47 15.29 -8.45
N ILE A 125 -37.68 15.03 -9.49
CA ILE A 125 -37.85 15.63 -10.83
C ILE A 125 -39.27 15.35 -11.36
N ILE A 126 -39.75 14.11 -11.23
CA ILE A 126 -41.09 13.73 -11.65
C ILE A 126 -42.16 14.41 -10.78
N GLN A 127 -41.97 14.43 -9.47
CA GLN A 127 -42.91 15.07 -8.54
C GLN A 127 -43.04 16.58 -8.81
N ASP A 128 -41.94 17.27 -9.05
CA ASP A 128 -41.92 18.71 -9.34
C ASP A 128 -42.63 19.00 -10.68
N ALA A 129 -42.42 18.17 -11.70
CA ALA A 129 -43.12 18.28 -12.99
C ALA A 129 -44.65 18.10 -12.83
N LEU A 130 -45.07 17.08 -12.07
CA LEU A 130 -46.48 16.82 -11.80
C LEU A 130 -47.13 17.92 -10.95
N ALA A 131 -46.43 18.43 -9.95
CA ALA A 131 -46.90 19.54 -9.11
C ALA A 131 -47.07 20.85 -9.90
N GLY A 132 -46.22 21.06 -10.92
CA GLY A 132 -46.36 22.15 -11.89
C GLY A 132 -47.43 21.94 -12.97
N GLY A 133 -48.10 20.78 -13.00
CA GLY A 133 -49.09 20.43 -14.01
C GLY A 133 -48.49 20.14 -15.39
N HIS A 134 -47.19 19.83 -15.46
CA HIS A 134 -46.49 19.52 -16.71
C HIS A 134 -46.47 18.00 -16.97
N ALA A 135 -46.39 17.62 -18.25
CA ALA A 135 -46.21 16.22 -18.63
C ALA A 135 -44.77 15.76 -18.33
N ILE A 136 -44.59 14.50 -17.94
CA ILE A 136 -43.25 13.96 -17.59
C ILE A 136 -42.26 14.05 -18.76
N SER A 137 -42.74 14.05 -20.01
CA SER A 137 -41.88 14.24 -21.19
C SER A 137 -41.11 15.56 -21.20
N THR A 138 -41.56 16.59 -20.46
CA THR A 138 -40.85 17.88 -20.39
C THR A 138 -39.58 17.83 -19.55
N VAL A 139 -39.39 16.78 -18.74
CA VAL A 139 -38.21 16.58 -17.87
C VAL A 139 -37.36 15.39 -18.31
N ASP A 140 -37.51 14.94 -19.57
CA ASP A 140 -36.79 13.78 -20.12
C ASP A 140 -35.26 13.97 -20.11
N ASP A 141 -34.77 15.19 -20.41
CA ASP A 141 -33.33 15.49 -20.37
C ASP A 141 -32.76 15.40 -18.95
N ASP A 142 -33.51 15.83 -17.95
CA ASP A 142 -33.12 15.71 -16.53
C ASP A 142 -33.09 14.24 -16.09
N LEU A 143 -34.09 13.45 -16.50
CA LEU A 143 -34.12 12.01 -16.21
C LEU A 143 -32.98 11.27 -16.90
N LYS A 144 -32.62 11.64 -18.13
CA LYS A 144 -31.43 11.12 -18.83
C LYS A 144 -30.14 11.51 -18.11
N ALA A 145 -30.05 12.72 -17.56
CA ALA A 145 -28.90 13.13 -16.76
C ALA A 145 -28.77 12.27 -15.49
N VAL A 146 -29.88 12.04 -14.76
CA VAL A 146 -29.89 11.14 -13.59
C VAL A 146 -29.58 9.69 -13.98
N GLN A 147 -30.06 9.20 -15.13
CA GLN A 147 -29.73 7.87 -15.64
C GLN A 147 -28.22 7.72 -15.88
N ARG A 148 -27.58 8.71 -16.53
CA ARG A 148 -26.12 8.70 -16.77
C ARG A 148 -25.35 8.75 -15.46
N PHE A 149 -25.79 9.60 -14.52
CA PHE A 149 -25.21 9.65 -13.18
C PHE A 149 -25.30 8.30 -12.46
N ASN A 150 -26.47 7.66 -12.49
CA ASN A 150 -26.67 6.33 -11.89
C ASN A 150 -25.76 5.28 -12.55
N LYS A 151 -25.60 5.30 -13.87
CA LYS A 151 -24.67 4.41 -14.57
C LYS A 151 -23.23 4.60 -14.09
N ILE A 152 -22.76 5.84 -14.02
CA ILE A 152 -21.41 6.15 -13.51
C ILE A 152 -21.25 5.64 -12.06
N LEU A 153 -22.26 5.79 -11.22
CA LEU A 153 -22.23 5.25 -9.85
C LEU A 153 -22.08 3.73 -9.85
N VAL A 154 -22.89 3.00 -10.64
CA VAL A 154 -22.80 1.54 -10.73
C VAL A 154 -21.42 1.10 -11.23
N ASP A 155 -20.94 1.69 -12.33
CA ASP A 155 -19.65 1.35 -12.91
C ASP A 155 -18.49 1.60 -11.90
N ASN A 156 -18.56 2.70 -11.14
CA ASN A 156 -17.56 3.03 -10.12
C ASN A 156 -17.63 2.07 -8.92
N LEU A 157 -18.83 1.72 -8.46
CA LEU A 157 -19.02 0.80 -7.33
C LEU A 157 -18.54 -0.60 -7.69
N GLU A 158 -18.90 -1.08 -8.88
CA GLU A 158 -18.44 -2.36 -9.39
C GLU A 158 -16.92 -2.39 -9.53
N SER A 159 -16.33 -1.34 -10.11
CA SER A 159 -14.87 -1.22 -10.22
C SER A 159 -14.16 -1.22 -8.86
N ALA A 160 -14.72 -0.52 -7.88
CA ALA A 160 -14.18 -0.49 -6.52
C ALA A 160 -14.25 -1.86 -5.84
N LEU A 161 -15.39 -2.55 -5.93
CA LEU A 161 -15.57 -3.88 -5.34
C LEU A 161 -14.69 -4.94 -6.03
N ASN A 162 -14.51 -4.84 -7.35
CA ASN A 162 -13.61 -5.70 -8.10
C ASN A 162 -12.14 -5.47 -7.69
N LEU A 163 -11.72 -4.22 -7.51
CA LEU A 163 -10.37 -3.88 -7.03
C LEU A 163 -10.11 -4.43 -5.62
N LEU A 164 -11.15 -4.42 -4.78
CA LEU A 164 -11.08 -4.96 -3.43
C LEU A 164 -11.23 -6.48 -3.38
N GLU A 165 -11.42 -7.15 -4.52
CA GLU A 165 -11.69 -8.60 -4.60
C GLU A 165 -12.82 -9.03 -3.65
N ALA A 166 -13.90 -8.25 -3.62
CA ALA A 166 -15.02 -8.49 -2.71
C ALA A 166 -15.70 -9.85 -2.90
N ASP A 167 -15.52 -10.47 -4.06
CA ASP A 167 -15.95 -11.82 -4.41
C ASP A 167 -15.13 -12.93 -3.71
N LYS A 168 -13.87 -12.64 -3.37
CA LYS A 168 -12.94 -13.58 -2.71
C LYS A 168 -12.78 -13.30 -1.22
N HIS A 169 -13.34 -12.20 -0.72
CA HIS A 169 -13.27 -11.86 0.68
C HIS A 169 -14.34 -12.64 1.47
N VAL A 170 -13.90 -13.42 2.45
CA VAL A 170 -14.73 -14.14 3.41
C VAL A 170 -14.51 -13.48 4.77
N ASP A 171 -15.58 -13.05 5.42
CA ASP A 171 -15.52 -12.58 6.81
C ASP A 171 -15.55 -13.81 7.73
N GLU A 172 -14.46 -14.06 8.44
CA GLU A 172 -14.33 -15.19 9.35
C GLU A 172 -15.35 -15.12 10.51
N ASN A 173 -15.86 -13.93 10.86
CA ASN A 173 -16.87 -13.78 11.90
C ASN A 173 -18.28 -14.16 11.45
N ASP A 174 -18.53 -14.17 10.14
CA ASP A 174 -19.81 -14.56 9.54
C ASP A 174 -19.81 -16.04 9.10
N LEU A 175 -18.70 -16.74 9.32
CA LEU A 175 -18.62 -18.18 9.07
C LEU A 175 -19.32 -18.96 10.19
N PRO A 176 -20.13 -19.98 9.84
CA PRO A 176 -20.70 -20.88 10.84
C PRO A 176 -19.57 -21.58 11.60
N THR A 177 -19.63 -21.50 12.93
CA THR A 177 -18.67 -22.21 13.78
C THR A 177 -19.09 -23.67 13.90
N LEU A 178 -18.23 -24.59 13.45
CA LEU A 178 -18.40 -26.03 13.67
C LEU A 178 -17.82 -26.38 15.05
N SER A 179 -18.69 -26.54 16.05
CA SER A 179 -18.33 -27.13 17.34
C SER A 179 -18.56 -28.63 17.29
N ILE A 180 -17.48 -29.42 17.34
CA ILE A 180 -17.55 -30.87 17.55
C ILE A 180 -17.30 -31.10 19.03
N GLU A 181 -18.37 -31.47 19.75
CA GLU A 181 -18.33 -31.76 21.17
C GLU A 181 -18.85 -33.18 21.42
N ASP A 182 -18.24 -33.88 22.37
CA ASP A 182 -18.72 -35.17 22.83
C ASP A 182 -19.91 -34.93 23.77
N LEU A 183 -21.12 -35.05 23.23
CA LEU A 183 -22.36 -34.93 24.00
C LEU A 183 -22.68 -36.26 24.67
N THR A 184 -23.14 -36.20 25.93
CA THR A 184 -23.73 -37.39 26.56
C THR A 184 -25.10 -37.68 25.97
N ASN A 185 -25.60 -38.91 26.10
CA ASN A 185 -26.94 -39.27 25.61
C ASN A 185 -28.05 -38.37 26.20
N GLU A 186 -27.89 -37.89 27.43
CA GLU A 186 -28.82 -36.93 28.03
C GLU A 186 -28.77 -35.55 27.38
N ASP A 187 -27.59 -35.11 26.95
CA ASP A 187 -27.40 -33.82 26.29
C ASP A 187 -27.90 -33.86 24.84
N ILE A 188 -27.72 -35.00 24.16
CA ILE A 188 -28.30 -35.27 22.84
C ILE A 188 -29.83 -35.24 22.92
N LEU A 189 -30.42 -35.93 23.91
CA LEU A 189 -31.87 -35.94 24.11
C LEU A 189 -32.41 -34.52 24.35
N LYS A 190 -31.78 -33.75 25.25
CA LYS A 190 -32.18 -32.36 25.52
C LYS A 190 -32.06 -31.48 24.27
N HIS A 191 -31.02 -31.69 23.46
CA HIS A 191 -30.84 -30.98 22.21
C HIS A 191 -31.94 -31.33 21.18
N HIS A 192 -32.30 -32.61 21.04
CA HIS A 192 -33.37 -33.05 20.14
C HIS A 192 -34.76 -32.58 20.58
N ILE A 193 -35.04 -32.56 21.88
CA ILE A 193 -36.28 -31.99 22.42
C ILE A 193 -36.30 -30.47 22.21
N GLY A 194 -35.20 -29.77 22.54
CA GLY A 194 -35.10 -28.32 22.42
C GLY A 194 -35.17 -27.79 20.99
N THR A 195 -34.79 -28.61 20.00
CA THR A 195 -34.92 -28.31 18.57
C THR A 195 -36.26 -28.76 17.97
N GLY A 196 -37.11 -29.43 18.75
CA GLY A 196 -38.41 -29.96 18.33
C GLY A 196 -38.32 -31.22 17.46
N ALA A 197 -37.17 -31.89 17.41
CA ALA A 197 -36.96 -33.13 16.68
C ALA A 197 -37.58 -34.34 17.40
N LEU A 198 -37.70 -34.30 18.73
CA LEU A 198 -38.34 -35.33 19.54
C LEU A 198 -39.42 -34.72 20.48
N PRO A 199 -40.49 -35.47 20.79
CA PRO A 199 -41.49 -35.09 21.79
C PRO A 199 -40.88 -34.83 23.19
N GLU A 200 -41.47 -33.90 23.95
CA GLU A 200 -40.97 -33.48 25.28
C GLU A 200 -40.98 -34.59 26.34
N ASP A 201 -41.75 -35.66 26.12
CA ASP A 201 -41.86 -36.84 26.98
C ASP A 201 -40.93 -38.00 26.60
N THR A 202 -40.11 -37.83 25.55
CA THR A 202 -39.17 -38.84 25.09
C THR A 202 -38.06 -39.08 26.12
N THR A 203 -37.79 -40.35 26.45
CA THR A 203 -36.69 -40.71 27.34
C THR A 203 -35.42 -41.12 26.57
N VAL A 204 -34.29 -41.22 27.26
CA VAL A 204 -33.03 -41.68 26.67
C VAL A 204 -33.17 -43.11 26.15
N GLU A 205 -33.95 -43.96 26.83
CA GLU A 205 -34.19 -45.34 26.44
C GLU A 205 -35.00 -45.42 25.15
N ASP A 206 -36.01 -44.56 24.99
CA ASP A 206 -36.83 -44.48 23.77
C ASP A 206 -36.01 -44.01 22.56
N MET A 207 -35.16 -42.99 22.76
CA MET A 207 -34.26 -42.48 21.73
C MET A 207 -33.26 -43.54 21.25
N LEU A 208 -32.71 -44.33 22.18
CA LEU A 208 -31.74 -45.39 21.85
C LEU A 208 -32.42 -46.65 21.28
N ALA A 209 -33.70 -46.87 21.58
CA ALA A 209 -34.48 -47.98 21.04
C ALA A 209 -34.78 -47.81 19.55
N GLU A 210 -34.96 -46.58 19.06
CA GLU A 210 -35.14 -46.29 17.63
C GLU A 210 -33.85 -46.44 16.80
N GLU A 211 -32.66 -46.34 17.44
CA GLU A 211 -31.36 -46.50 16.77
C GLU A 211 -30.86 -47.96 16.70
N ALA A 212 -31.51 -48.89 17.39
CA ALA A 212 -31.16 -50.30 17.32
C ALA A 212 -31.60 -50.88 15.96
N PRO A 213 -30.68 -51.30 15.06
CA PRO A 213 -31.10 -51.94 13.82
C PRO A 213 -31.81 -53.24 14.17
N GLU A 214 -33.02 -53.45 13.61
CA GLU A 214 -33.70 -54.74 13.69
C GLU A 214 -32.74 -55.83 13.19
N LEU A 215 -32.15 -56.59 14.11
CA LEU A 215 -31.44 -57.81 13.81
C LEU A 215 -32.49 -58.82 13.36
N GLY A 216 -32.70 -58.89 12.05
CA GLY A 216 -33.53 -59.90 11.41
C GLY A 216 -32.99 -61.30 11.70
N ASP A 217 -33.87 -62.15 12.23
CA ASP A 217 -33.70 -63.61 12.26
C ASP A 217 -33.85 -64.22 10.86
#